data_AF-A0A2E0L2X5-F1
#
_entry.id   AF-A0A2E0L2X5-F1
#
_cell.length_a   1.000
_cell.length_b   1.000
_cell.length_c   1.000
_cell.angle_alpha   90.00
_cell.angle_beta   90.00
_cell.angle_gamma   90.00
#
_symmetry.space_group_name_H-M   'P 1'
#
loop_
_entity.id
_entity.type
_entity.pdbx_description
1 polymer ?
#
loop_
_entity_poly.entity_id
_entity_poly.type
_entity_poly.pdbx_seq_one_letter_code
_entity_poly.pdbx_strand_id
1 'polypeptide(L)'
;MSDDGPHHPQTGHARRIARLSELSRRVMNAAEQTAVALDHPVVGIGHLLLVLAWETRSPTAHLLSEQGLDAARLHQSLLNGDANLMASIDQLLPRLAELVGQTGSHYTGTEHLLLALTADPNGRAMLEAYGVSADLLARRLVAR
;
A
#
# COMPACT_ATOMS: atom_id res chain seq x y z
N MET A 1 -5.58 34.29 19.77
CA MET A 1 -6.28 32.99 19.62
C MET A 1 -5.80 32.44 18.30
N SER A 2 -4.74 31.63 18.35
CA SER A 2 -4.11 31.06 17.15
C SER A 2 -4.24 29.55 17.30
N ASP A 3 -5.35 29.04 16.78
CA ASP A 3 -5.60 27.61 16.61
C ASP A 3 -5.43 27.33 15.11
N ASP A 4 -4.17 27.20 14.69
CA ASP A 4 -3.81 26.60 13.39
C ASP A 4 -3.22 25.23 13.70
N GLY A 5 -4.11 24.27 13.98
CA GLY A 5 -3.75 22.86 13.98
C GLY A 5 -3.33 22.44 12.56
N PRO A 6 -2.45 21.42 12.41
CA PRO A 6 -1.94 21.05 11.11
C PRO A 6 -3.09 20.62 10.20
N HIS A 7 -3.23 21.32 9.08
CA HIS A 7 -4.07 20.91 7.97
C HIS A 7 -3.58 19.55 7.46
N HIS A 8 -4.15 18.46 7.97
CA HIS A 8 -4.10 17.18 7.28
C HIS A 8 -5.05 17.25 6.08
N PRO A 9 -4.56 17.16 4.84
CA PRO A 9 -5.44 17.00 3.69
C PRO A 9 -6.00 15.58 3.70
N GLN A 10 -7.09 15.36 4.43
CA GLN A 10 -7.92 14.17 4.26
C GLN A 10 -9.05 14.49 3.28
N THR A 11 -9.15 13.66 2.25
CA THR A 11 -10.36 13.21 1.52
C THR A 11 -10.19 13.33 0.00
N GLY A 12 -9.51 12.35 -0.61
CA GLY A 12 -9.39 12.27 -2.08
C GLY A 12 -9.02 10.88 -2.61
N HIS A 13 -8.15 10.15 -1.91
CA HIS A 13 -7.58 8.88 -2.38
C HIS A 13 -8.63 7.81 -2.75
N ALA A 14 -9.65 7.61 -1.89
CA ALA A 14 -10.63 6.53 -2.06
C ALA A 14 -11.74 6.81 -3.10
N ARG A 15 -11.92 8.07 -3.54
CA ARG A 15 -13.12 8.47 -4.30
C ARG A 15 -13.00 8.21 -5.82
N ARG A 16 -11.82 7.80 -6.31
CA ARG A 16 -11.56 7.54 -7.75
C ARG A 16 -11.01 6.16 -8.07
N ILE A 17 -11.02 5.23 -7.11
CA ILE A 17 -10.63 3.85 -7.39
C ILE A 17 -11.86 3.11 -7.92
N ALA A 18 -11.70 2.31 -8.98
CA ALA A 18 -12.69 1.28 -9.33
C ALA A 18 -13.14 0.54 -8.07
N ARG A 19 -14.43 0.14 -7.99
CA ARG A 19 -15.09 -0.37 -6.76
C ARG A 19 -14.13 -1.27 -5.96
N LEU A 20 -13.64 -0.78 -4.82
CA LEU A 20 -12.78 -1.59 -3.96
C LEU A 20 -13.56 -2.83 -3.50
N SER A 21 -12.89 -3.98 -3.51
CA SER A 21 -13.37 -5.13 -2.76
C SER A 21 -13.49 -4.76 -1.28
N GLU A 22 -14.31 -5.50 -0.54
CA GLU A 22 -14.49 -5.25 0.89
C GLU A 22 -13.18 -5.44 1.68
N LEU A 23 -12.34 -6.39 1.29
CA LEU A 23 -11.01 -6.56 1.88
C LEU A 23 -10.06 -5.41 1.55
N SER A 24 -10.04 -4.96 0.29
CA SER A 24 -9.20 -3.83 -0.14
C SER A 24 -9.60 -2.52 0.55
N ARG A 25 -10.92 -2.31 0.76
CA ARG A 25 -11.42 -1.15 1.52
C ARG A 25 -10.91 -1.16 2.94
N ARG A 26 -10.93 -2.31 3.62
CA ARG A 26 -10.36 -2.46 4.97
C ARG A 26 -8.87 -2.16 5.01
N VAL A 27 -8.11 -2.67 4.03
CA VAL A 27 -6.66 -2.42 3.91
C VAL A 27 -6.38 -0.92 3.74
N MET A 28 -7.09 -0.23 2.84
CA MET A 28 -6.92 1.21 2.63
C MET A 28 -7.24 2.01 3.88
N ASN A 29 -8.38 1.71 4.52
CA ASN A 29 -8.78 2.38 5.77
C ASN A 29 -7.77 2.12 6.90
N ALA A 30 -7.22 0.91 7.01
CA ALA A 30 -6.21 0.59 8.01
C ALA A 30 -4.87 1.30 7.72
N ALA A 31 -4.50 1.52 6.46
CA ALA A 31 -3.33 2.33 6.11
C ALA A 31 -3.52 3.80 6.53
N GLU A 32 -4.70 4.37 6.30
CA GLU A 32 -5.07 5.71 6.79
C GLU A 32 -4.99 5.79 8.33
N GLN A 33 -5.59 4.82 9.03
CA GLN A 33 -5.55 4.74 10.49
C GLN A 33 -4.12 4.62 11.02
N THR A 34 -3.26 3.87 10.33
CA THR A 34 -1.85 3.71 10.72
C THR A 34 -1.12 5.05 10.58
N ALA A 35 -1.31 5.78 9.48
CA ALA A 35 -0.69 7.10 9.30
C ALA A 35 -1.13 8.07 10.40
N VAL A 36 -2.42 8.09 10.74
CA VAL A 36 -2.95 8.93 11.85
C VAL A 36 -2.39 8.51 13.21
N ALA A 37 -2.33 7.21 13.50
CA ALA A 37 -1.82 6.70 14.77
C ALA A 37 -0.33 7.01 14.99
N LEU A 38 0.43 7.15 13.89
CA LEU A 38 1.84 7.48 13.90
C LEU A 38 2.12 8.99 13.73
N ASP A 39 1.08 9.83 13.69
CA ASP A 39 1.19 11.28 13.43
C ASP A 39 1.96 11.61 12.14
N HIS A 40 1.78 10.78 11.12
CA HIS A 40 2.43 10.97 9.82
C HIS A 40 1.62 11.91 8.93
N PRO A 41 2.28 12.83 8.20
CA PRO A 41 1.58 13.88 7.44
C PRO A 41 0.86 13.36 6.20
N VAL A 42 1.25 12.18 5.70
CA VAL A 42 0.75 11.57 4.46
C VAL A 42 0.54 10.07 4.66
N VAL A 43 -0.50 9.53 4.02
CA VAL A 43 -0.69 8.08 3.90
C VAL A 43 0.29 7.55 2.85
N GLY A 44 1.49 7.22 3.32
CA GLY A 44 2.56 6.67 2.49
C GLY A 44 2.38 5.20 2.09
N ILE A 45 3.08 4.80 1.03
CA ILE A 45 3.19 3.43 0.52
C ILE A 45 3.64 2.46 1.62
N GLY A 46 4.48 2.90 2.56
CA GLY A 46 4.92 2.06 3.68
C GLY A 46 3.77 1.59 4.57
N HIS A 47 2.78 2.45 4.83
CA HIS A 47 1.59 2.07 5.59
C HIS A 47 0.78 1.02 4.85
N LEU A 48 0.59 1.19 3.54
CA LEU A 48 -0.12 0.23 2.71
C LEU A 48 0.58 -1.13 2.71
N LEU A 49 1.89 -1.16 2.51
CA LEU A 49 2.68 -2.39 2.50
C LEU A 49 2.62 -3.10 3.85
N LEU A 50 2.74 -2.36 4.96
CA LEU A 50 2.65 -2.93 6.31
C LEU A 50 1.28 -3.55 6.56
N VAL A 51 0.20 -2.84 6.21
CA VAL A 51 -1.16 -3.33 6.41
C VAL A 51 -1.48 -4.53 5.51
N LEU A 52 -1.00 -4.54 4.27
CA LEU A 52 -1.10 -5.71 3.39
C LEU A 52 -0.41 -6.93 4.00
N ALA A 53 0.74 -6.75 4.66
CA ALA A 53 1.44 -7.82 5.35
C ALA A 53 0.70 -8.34 6.60
N TRP A 54 -0.02 -7.47 7.30
CA TRP A 54 -0.76 -7.81 8.52
C TRP A 54 -2.19 -8.31 8.28
N GLU A 55 -2.79 -8.04 7.12
CA GLU A 55 -4.11 -8.57 6.77
C GLU A 55 -4.00 -10.05 6.36
N THR A 56 -3.83 -10.93 7.35
CA THR A 56 -3.61 -12.38 7.17
C THR A 56 -4.76 -13.11 6.46
N ARG A 57 -5.95 -12.50 6.37
CA ARG A 57 -7.06 -13.01 5.56
C ARG A 57 -6.87 -12.76 4.06
N SER A 58 -5.89 -11.93 3.68
CA SER A 58 -5.54 -11.67 2.29
C SER A 58 -4.54 -12.70 1.76
N PRO A 59 -4.73 -13.21 0.53
CA PRO A 59 -3.70 -13.97 -0.17
C PRO A 59 -2.36 -13.23 -0.31
N THR A 60 -2.40 -11.88 -0.30
CA THR A 60 -1.19 -11.05 -0.43
C THR A 60 -0.30 -11.07 0.80
N ALA A 61 -0.88 -11.16 2.01
CA ALA A 61 -0.10 -11.29 3.24
C ALA A 61 0.76 -12.56 3.21
N HIS A 62 0.18 -13.67 2.74
CA HIS A 62 0.90 -14.92 2.58
C HIS A 62 2.03 -14.79 1.55
N LEU A 63 1.76 -14.22 0.38
CA LEU A 63 2.78 -13.99 -0.65
C LEU A 63 3.96 -13.14 -0.16
N LEU A 64 3.67 -12.05 0.57
CA LEU A 64 4.69 -11.18 1.15
C LEU A 64 5.53 -11.93 2.18
N SER A 65 4.89 -12.74 3.03
CA SER A 65 5.59 -13.57 4.02
C SER A 65 6.43 -14.67 3.36
N GLU A 66 5.94 -15.32 2.31
CA GLU A 66 6.69 -16.34 1.55
C GLU A 66 7.93 -15.77 0.88
N GLN A 67 7.87 -14.51 0.42
CA GLN A 67 9.00 -13.79 -0.17
C GLN A 67 9.96 -13.21 0.89
N GLY A 68 9.68 -13.37 2.19
CA GLY A 68 10.57 -12.94 3.26
C GLY A 68 10.49 -11.46 3.62
N LEU A 69 9.32 -10.82 3.44
CA LEU A 69 9.12 -9.42 3.86
C LEU A 69 9.50 -9.23 5.34
N ASP A 70 10.42 -8.31 5.58
CA ASP A 70 10.80 -7.89 6.94
C ASP A 70 9.79 -6.86 7.48
N ALA A 71 8.59 -7.34 7.82
CA ALA A 71 7.50 -6.49 8.33
C ALA A 71 7.85 -5.83 9.67
N ALA A 72 8.71 -6.47 10.49
CA ALA A 72 9.16 -5.91 11.76
C ALA A 72 10.03 -4.68 11.54
N ARG A 73 11.01 -4.76 10.64
CA ARG A 73 11.86 -3.63 10.29
C ARG A 73 11.10 -2.53 9.56
N LEU A 74 10.15 -2.89 8.70
CA LEU A 74 9.24 -1.93 8.07
C LEU A 74 8.44 -1.14 9.11
N HIS A 75 7.83 -1.83 10.07
CA HIS A 75 7.09 -1.20 11.16
C HIS A 75 7.99 -0.27 12.00
N GLN A 76 9.20 -0.73 12.35
CA GLN A 76 10.15 0.10 13.09
C GLN A 76 10.56 1.37 12.32
N SER A 77 10.73 1.25 11.00
CA SER A 77 11.10 2.39 10.15
C SER A 77 9.96 3.39 10.02
N LEU A 78 8.71 2.92 10.02
CA LEU A 78 7.54 3.80 10.15
C LEU A 78 7.52 4.49 11.51
N LEU A 79 7.73 3.79 12.63
CA LEU A 79 7.80 4.42 13.95
C LEU A 79 8.87 5.52 14.05
N ASN A 80 9.96 5.37 13.30
CA ASN A 80 11.04 6.34 13.23
C ASN A 80 10.77 7.50 12.24
N GLY A 81 9.64 7.49 11.54
CA GLY A 81 9.27 8.52 10.56
C GLY A 81 10.14 8.53 9.30
N ASP A 82 10.60 7.37 8.82
CA ASP A 82 11.42 7.28 7.60
C ASP A 82 10.70 7.89 6.40
N ALA A 83 11.23 9.01 5.89
CA ALA A 83 10.66 9.74 4.76
C ALA A 83 10.57 8.90 3.47
N ASN A 84 11.42 7.88 3.30
CA ASN A 84 11.35 6.98 2.15
C ASN A 84 10.05 6.15 2.13
N LEU A 85 9.41 5.98 3.28
CA LEU A 85 8.13 5.28 3.41
C LEU A 85 6.92 6.18 3.11
N MET A 86 7.13 7.49 3.03
CA MET A 86 6.10 8.52 2.92
C MET A 86 5.72 8.89 1.48
N ALA A 87 6.24 8.17 0.49
CA ALA A 87 5.77 8.29 -0.90
C ALA A 87 4.25 8.09 -0.91
N SER A 88 3.48 9.07 -1.40
CA SER A 88 2.02 9.06 -1.27
C SER A 88 1.37 7.91 -2.04
N ILE A 89 0.36 7.25 -1.45
CA ILE A 89 -0.46 6.24 -2.13
C ILE A 89 -1.16 6.83 -3.37
N ASP A 90 -1.44 8.13 -3.42
CA ASP A 90 -2.00 8.78 -4.62
C ASP A 90 -1.18 8.51 -5.88
N GLN A 91 0.15 8.36 -5.74
CA GLN A 91 1.05 8.07 -6.85
C GLN A 91 0.82 6.68 -7.46
N LEU A 92 0.27 5.74 -6.66
CA LEU A 92 -0.08 4.39 -7.12
C LEU A 92 -1.40 4.34 -7.90
N LEU A 93 -2.29 5.32 -7.71
CA LEU A 93 -3.66 5.26 -8.23
C LEU A 93 -3.75 5.18 -9.76
N PRO A 94 -2.98 5.96 -10.55
CA PRO A 94 -2.99 5.84 -12.00
C PRO A 94 -2.65 4.42 -12.44
N ARG A 95 -1.61 3.84 -11.83
CA ARG A 95 -1.15 2.49 -12.17
C ARG A 95 -2.16 1.43 -11.78
N LEU A 96 -2.79 1.57 -10.62
CA LEU A 96 -3.85 0.68 -10.16
C LEU A 96 -5.05 0.68 -11.12
N ALA A 97 -5.46 1.85 -11.61
CA ALA A 97 -6.56 1.98 -12.55
C ALA A 97 -6.27 1.28 -13.89
N GLU A 98 -5.05 1.43 -14.41
CA GLU A 98 -4.60 0.72 -15.63
C GLU A 98 -4.67 -0.80 -15.44
N LEU A 99 -4.16 -1.32 -14.33
CA LEU A 99 -4.11 -2.76 -14.03
C LEU A 99 -5.51 -3.37 -13.87
N VAL A 100 -6.43 -2.69 -13.18
CA VAL A 100 -7.81 -3.15 -13.03
C VAL A 100 -8.52 -3.16 -14.39
N GLY A 101 -8.27 -2.16 -15.25
CA GLY A 101 -8.80 -2.15 -16.61
C GLY A 101 -8.27 -3.29 -17.49
N GLN A 102 -6.98 -3.61 -17.38
CA GLN A 102 -6.33 -4.67 -18.16
C GLN A 102 -6.77 -6.09 -17.74
N THR A 103 -7.04 -6.29 -16.46
CA THR A 103 -7.49 -7.58 -15.92
C THR A 103 -8.99 -7.84 -16.17
N GLY A 104 -9.72 -6.86 -16.71
CA GLY A 104 -11.17 -6.95 -16.89
C GLY A 104 -11.95 -7.00 -15.57
N SER A 105 -11.30 -6.71 -14.44
CA SER A 105 -11.94 -6.79 -13.13
C SER A 105 -12.83 -5.59 -12.88
N HIS A 106 -14.06 -5.86 -12.44
CA HIS A 106 -14.98 -4.81 -11.96
C HIS A 106 -14.66 -4.35 -10.53
N TYR A 107 -13.72 -5.03 -9.85
CA TYR A 107 -13.35 -4.76 -8.47
C TYR A 107 -11.85 -4.72 -8.26
N THR A 108 -11.41 -3.77 -7.43
CA THR A 108 -10.01 -3.67 -7.04
C THR A 108 -9.75 -4.57 -5.82
N GLY A 109 -9.06 -5.68 -6.04
CA GLY A 109 -8.62 -6.64 -5.00
C GLY A 109 -7.28 -6.26 -4.34
N THR A 110 -6.89 -6.97 -3.28
CA THR A 110 -5.60 -6.77 -2.60
C THR A 110 -4.42 -7.15 -3.49
N GLU A 111 -4.58 -8.16 -4.35
CA GLU A 111 -3.59 -8.52 -5.38
C GLU A 111 -3.35 -7.38 -6.37
N HIS A 112 -4.37 -6.59 -6.71
CA HIS A 112 -4.20 -5.41 -7.57
C HIS A 112 -3.40 -4.30 -6.86
N LEU A 113 -3.64 -4.09 -5.56
CA LEU A 113 -2.84 -3.17 -4.75
C LEU A 113 -1.37 -3.60 -4.74
N LEU A 114 -1.12 -4.90 -4.51
CA LEU A 114 0.24 -5.43 -4.50
C LEU A 114 0.90 -5.38 -5.88
N LEU A 115 0.15 -5.68 -6.94
CA LEU A 115 0.65 -5.57 -8.32
C LEU A 115 0.99 -4.11 -8.67
N ALA A 116 0.18 -3.14 -8.24
CA ALA A 116 0.48 -1.73 -8.41
C ALA A 116 1.79 -1.34 -7.71
N LEU A 117 2.05 -1.85 -6.50
CA LEU A 117 3.34 -1.66 -5.81
C LEU A 117 4.52 -2.19 -6.62
N THR A 118 4.38 -3.37 -7.25
CA THR A 118 5.46 -3.94 -8.07
C THR A 118 5.71 -3.21 -9.39
N ALA A 119 4.77 -2.35 -9.81
CA ALA A 119 4.85 -1.59 -11.06
C ALA A 119 5.19 -0.11 -10.86
N ASP A 120 5.09 0.40 -9.62
CA ASP A 120 5.48 1.74 -9.24
C ASP A 120 6.95 1.79 -8.78
N PRO A 121 7.77 2.75 -9.23
CA PRO A 121 9.17 2.82 -8.84
C PRO A 121 9.42 2.90 -7.33
N ASN A 122 8.60 3.66 -6.58
CA ASN A 122 8.75 3.79 -5.13
C ASN A 122 8.29 2.52 -4.42
N GLY A 123 7.18 1.93 -4.87
CA GLY A 123 6.69 0.64 -4.37
C GLY A 123 7.71 -0.48 -4.58
N ARG A 124 8.35 -0.54 -5.76
CA ARG A 124 9.42 -1.50 -6.07
C ARG A 124 10.62 -1.32 -5.18
N ALA A 125 11.16 -0.10 -5.10
CA ALA A 125 12.30 0.20 -4.25
C ALA A 125 12.04 -0.15 -2.78
N MET A 126 10.81 0.07 -2.31
CA MET A 126 10.40 -0.29 -0.96
C MET A 126 10.31 -1.81 -0.76
N LEU A 127 9.64 -2.53 -1.65
CA LEU A 127 9.59 -3.99 -1.60
C LEU A 127 11.01 -4.58 -1.52
N GLU A 128 11.89 -4.12 -2.41
CA GLU A 128 13.28 -4.58 -2.48
C GLU A 128 14.06 -4.21 -1.22
N ALA A 129 13.89 -2.99 -0.71
CA ALA A 129 14.51 -2.57 0.53
C ALA A 129 14.17 -3.56 1.65
N TYR A 130 12.90 -3.95 1.81
CA TYR A 130 12.41 -4.84 2.87
C TYR A 130 12.42 -6.33 2.52
N GLY A 131 13.25 -6.73 1.56
CA GLY A 131 13.58 -8.14 1.31
C GLY A 131 12.69 -8.87 0.30
N VAL A 132 11.76 -8.16 -0.34
CA VAL A 132 10.83 -8.74 -1.32
C VAL A 132 11.27 -8.39 -2.74
N SER A 133 11.50 -9.41 -3.58
CA SER A 133 11.76 -9.17 -5.00
C SER A 133 10.49 -8.72 -5.71
N ALA A 134 10.45 -7.46 -6.15
CA ALA A 134 9.32 -6.92 -6.89
C ALA A 134 9.04 -7.68 -8.20
N ASP A 135 10.08 -8.14 -8.89
CA ASP A 135 9.95 -8.90 -10.15
C ASP A 135 9.38 -10.30 -9.94
N LEU A 136 9.87 -11.04 -8.93
CA LEU A 136 9.34 -12.36 -8.62
C LEU A 136 7.88 -12.24 -8.19
N LEU A 137 7.56 -11.23 -7.38
CA LEU A 137 6.22 -10.99 -6.90
C LEU A 137 5.25 -10.63 -8.05
N ALA A 138 5.65 -9.73 -8.96
CA ALA A 138 4.86 -9.37 -10.13
C ALA A 138 4.56 -10.60 -11.01
N ARG A 139 5.58 -11.42 -11.29
CA ARG A 139 5.41 -12.66 -12.06
C ARG A 139 4.44 -13.62 -11.38
N ARG A 140 4.51 -13.75 -10.05
CA ARG A 140 3.64 -14.64 -9.28
C ARG A 140 2.18 -14.18 -9.27
N LEU A 141 1.94 -12.88 -9.30
CA LEU A 141 0.59 -12.28 -9.31
C LEU A 141 -0.08 -12.39 -10.69
N VAL A 142 0.69 -12.25 -11.78
CA VAL A 142 0.17 -12.35 -13.16
C VAL A 142 -0.05 -13.80 -13.60
N ALA A 143 0.72 -14.75 -13.06
CA ALA A 143 0.64 -16.17 -13.43
C ALA A 143 -0.50 -16.96 -12.73
N ARG A 144 -1.53 -16.28 -12.21
CA ARG A 144 -2.66 -16.87 -11.48
C ARG A 144 -3.92 -16.93 -12.34
#